data_AF-A0A9D7MRC0-F1
#
_entry.id   AF-A0A9D7MRC0-F1
#
_cell.length_a   1.000
_cell.length_b   1.000
_cell.length_c   1.000
_cell.angle_alpha   90.00
_cell.angle_beta   90.00
_cell.angle_gamma   90.00
#
_symmetry.space_group_name_H-M   'P 1'
#
loop_
_entity.id
_entity.type
_entity.pdbx_description
1 polymer ?
#
loop_
_entity_poly.entity_id
_entity_poly.type
_entity_poly.pdbx_seq_one_letter_code
_entity_poly.pdbx_strand_id
1 'polypeptide(L)' 'MNEDFWLIVPVALVWAILGALYALAPWGDMIGYAWVWGFGSVLFMGLGGMLLRRRRLKPTP' A
#
# COMPACT_ATOMS: atom_id res chain seq x y z
N MET A 1 17.41 6.81 -1.77
CA MET A 1 16.08 6.27 -2.14
C MET A 1 15.16 7.47 -2.36
N ASN A 2 14.31 7.49 -3.41
CA ASN A 2 13.50 8.68 -3.77
C ASN A 2 12.46 9.02 -2.68
N GLU A 3 12.14 10.31 -2.51
CA GLU A 3 10.98 10.79 -1.73
C GLU A 3 9.70 10.01 -2.05
N ASP A 4 9.40 9.77 -3.33
CA ASP A 4 8.18 9.03 -3.74
C ASP A 4 8.09 7.64 -3.13
N PHE A 5 9.22 6.92 -3.05
CA PHE A 5 9.27 5.59 -2.45
C PHE A 5 9.00 5.67 -0.94
N TRP A 6 9.59 6.66 -0.28
CA TRP A 6 9.39 6.91 1.14
C TRP A 6 8.02 7.48 1.49
N LEU A 7 7.28 8.03 0.52
CA LEU A 7 5.87 8.40 0.68
C LEU A 7 4.93 7.20 0.48
N ILE A 8 5.22 6.32 -0.48
CA ILE A 8 4.36 5.18 -0.81
C ILE A 8 4.36 4.12 0.30
N VAL A 9 5.50 3.87 0.94
CA VAL A 9 5.60 2.81 1.98
C VAL A 9 4.72 3.11 3.20
N PRO A 10 4.77 4.29 3.83
CA PRO A 10 3.89 4.64 4.94
C PRO A 10 2.41 4.61 4.56
N VAL A 11 2.05 5.10 3.36
CA VAL A 11 0.66 5.09 2.88
C VAL A 11 0.14 3.67 2.73
N ALA A 12 0.92 2.77 2.11
CA ALA A 12 0.57 1.36 1.98
C ALA A 12 0.37 0.69 3.35
N LEU A 13 1.21 1.06 4.33
CA LEU A 13 1.16 0.53 5.69
C LEU A 13 -0.09 0.99 6.44
N VAL A 14 -0.42 2.29 6.37
CA VAL A 14 -1.65 2.84 6.97
C VAL A 14 -2.89 2.17 6.38
N TRP A 15 -2.93 2.00 5.06
CA TRP A 15 -4.04 1.31 4.40
C TRP A 15 -4.13 -0.16 4.81
N ALA A 16 -3.00 -0.86 4.97
CA ALA A 16 -2.98 -2.24 5.45
C ALA A 16 -3.56 -2.35 6.87
N ILE A 17 -3.13 -1.45 7.76
CA ILE A 17 -3.59 -1.40 9.16
C ILE A 17 -5.10 -1.12 9.19
N LEU A 18 -5.58 -0.13 8.44
CA LEU A 18 -7.01 0.17 8.37
C LEU A 18 -7.81 -1.01 7.82
N GLY A 19 -7.33 -1.68 6.77
CA GLY A 19 -7.99 -2.87 6.22
C GLY A 19 -8.07 -4.00 7.24
N ALA A 20 -6.98 -4.25 7.98
CA ALA A 20 -6.95 -5.26 9.03
C ALA A 20 -7.88 -4.90 10.20
N LEU A 21 -7.89 -3.64 10.64
CA LEU A 21 -8.78 -3.16 11.70
C LEU A 21 -10.26 -3.33 11.30
N TYR A 22 -10.63 -2.94 10.08
CA TYR A 22 -12.01 -3.10 9.58
C TYR A 22 -12.40 -4.56 9.34
N ALA A 23 -11.45 -5.44 9.02
CA ALA A 23 -11.70 -6.88 8.89
C ALA A 23 -11.88 -7.57 10.25
N LEU A 24 -11.12 -7.17 11.27
CA LEU A 24 -11.10 -7.80 12.60
C LEU A 24 -12.18 -7.24 13.54
N ALA A 25 -12.48 -5.96 13.42
CA ALA A 25 -13.54 -5.29 14.17
C ALA A 25 -14.41 -4.53 13.15
N PRO A 26 -15.37 -5.20 12.50
CA PRO A 26 -16.34 -4.53 11.65
C PRO A 26 -17.31 -3.73 12.54
N TRP A 27 -17.17 -2.41 12.53
CA TRP A 27 -18.12 -1.52 13.23
C TRP A 27 -19.36 -1.34 12.34
N GLY A 28 -20.45 -2.03 12.66
CA GLY A 28 -21.71 -1.98 11.89
C GLY A 28 -21.59 -2.61 10.49
N ASP A 29 -22.33 -2.10 9.51
CA ASP A 29 -22.35 -2.58 8.11
C ASP A 29 -21.09 -2.23 7.28
N MET A 30 -20.01 -1.82 7.94
CA MET A 30 -18.80 -1.28 7.28
C MET A 30 -17.81 -2.33 6.78
N ILE A 31 -18.19 -3.61 6.68
CA ILE A 31 -17.33 -4.69 6.15
C ILE A 31 -16.79 -4.35 4.75
N GLY A 32 -17.58 -3.64 3.93
CA GLY A 32 -17.16 -3.19 2.60
C GLY A 32 -15.90 -2.31 2.60
N TYR A 33 -15.64 -1.56 3.68
CA TYR A 33 -14.46 -0.70 3.78
C TYR A 33 -13.16 -1.49 3.94
N ALA A 34 -13.20 -2.68 4.57
CA ALA A 34 -12.02 -3.53 4.69
C ALA A 34 -11.42 -3.88 3.31
N TRP A 35 -12.28 -4.12 2.32
CA TRP A 35 -11.87 -4.38 0.93
C TRP A 35 -11.26 -3.16 0.26
N VAL A 36 -11.79 -1.96 0.50
CA VAL A 36 -11.24 -0.71 -0.06
C VAL A 36 -9.82 -0.48 0.48
N TRP A 37 -9.65 -0.58 1.80
CA TRP A 37 -8.36 -0.39 2.46
C TRP A 37 -7.36 -1.49 2.07
N GLY A 38 -7.80 -2.74 2.02
CA GLY A 38 -6.97 -3.88 1.60
C GLY A 38 -6.51 -3.76 0.15
N PHE A 39 -7.42 -3.43 -0.77
CA PHE A 39 -7.10 -3.24 -2.18
C PHE A 39 -6.09 -2.12 -2.40
N GLY A 40 -6.29 -0.95 -1.81
CA GLY A 40 -5.34 0.14 -2.01
C GLY A 40 -3.98 -0.11 -1.36
N SER A 41 -3.91 -0.86 -0.26
CA SER A 41 -2.62 -1.31 0.29
C SER A 41 -1.83 -2.14 -0.73
N VAL A 42 -2.50 -3.11 -1.37
CA VAL A 42 -1.90 -3.94 -2.44
C VAL A 42 -1.49 -3.07 -3.63
N LEU A 43 -2.31 -2.11 -4.04
CA LEU A 43 -2.00 -1.17 -5.13
C LEU A 43 -0.74 -0.35 -4.82
N PHE A 44 -0.64 0.26 -3.64
CA PHE A 44 0.52 1.05 -3.24
C PHE A 44 1.79 0.19 -3.11
N MET A 45 1.69 -1.03 -2.56
CA MET A 45 2.80 -1.98 -2.57
C MET A 45 3.25 -2.31 -4.01
N GLY A 46 2.31 -2.54 -4.93
CA GLY A 46 2.60 -2.79 -6.33
C GLY A 46 3.34 -1.62 -7.00
N LEU A 47 2.91 -0.39 -6.75
CA LEU A 47 3.56 0.82 -7.26
C LEU A 47 4.98 1.00 -6.69
N GLY A 48 5.16 0.78 -5.38
CA GLY A 48 6.47 0.81 -4.73
C GLY A 48 7.42 -0.26 -5.29
N GLY A 49 6.92 -1.48 -5.50
CA GLY A 49 7.66 -2.57 -6.13
C GLY A 49 8.04 -2.26 -7.59
N MET A 50 7.14 -1.62 -8.35
CA MET A 50 7.39 -1.21 -9.73
C MET A 50 8.45 -0.09 -9.81
N LEU A 51 8.45 0.85 -8.87
CA LEU A 51 9.50 1.88 -8.73
C LEU A 51 10.87 1.28 -8.40
N LEU A 52 10.91 0.31 -7.47
CA LEU A 52 12.11 -0.48 -7.17
C LEU A 52 12.62 -1.24 -8.40
N ARG A 53 11.73 -1.89 -9.14
CA ARG A 53 12.06 -2.64 -10.35
C ARG A 53 12.61 -1.73 -11.45
N ARG A 54 12.00 -0.57 -11.69
CA ARG A 54 12.50 0.42 -12.67
C ARG A 54 13.92 0.91 -12.34
N ARG A 55 14.24 1.09 -11.06
CA ARG A 55 15.61 1.44 -10.63
C ARG A 55 16.60 0.31 -10.86
N ARG A 56 16.26 -0.95 -10.57
CA ARG A 56 17.14 -2.10 -10.87
C ARG A 56 17.42 -2.26 -12.37
N LEU A 57 16.49 -1.83 -13.22
CA LEU A 57 16.61 -1.89 -14.69
C LEU A 57 17.32 -0.67 -15.30
N LYS A 58 17.64 0.36 -14.51
CA LYS A 58 18.54 1.44 -14.90
C LYS A 58 19.91 1.12 -14.29
N PRO A 59 20.84 0.48 -15.01
CA PRO A 59 22.23 0.49 -14.59
C PRO A 59 22.65 1.95 -14.57
N THR A 60 23.21 2.38 -13.44
CA THR A 60 23.91 3.65 -13.34
C THR A 60 25.00 3.68 -14.43
N PRO A 61 25.13 4.74 -15.25
CA PRO A 61 26.30 4.92 -16.10
C PRO A 61 27.58 5.10 -15.28
#